data_AF-A0AA96GEK6-F1
#
_entry.id   AF-A0AA96GEK6-F1
#
_cell.length_a   1.000
_cell.length_b   1.000
_cell.length_c   1.000
_cell.angle_alpha   90.00
_cell.angle_beta   90.00
_cell.angle_gamma   90.00
#
_symmetry.space_group_name_H-M   'P 1'
#
loop_
_entity.id
_entity.type
_entity.pdbx_description
1 polymer ?
#
loop_
_entity_poly.entity_id
_entity_poly.type
_entity_poly.pdbx_seq_one_letter_code
_entity_poly.pdbx_strand_id
1 'polypeptide(L)'
;MGLLKKLRGMFNRRKTISTNPLYEIVLTFLQKDIHKSPHEFMQKLSKASKEKILQEIYKVTETLWQAPDRVLANREGLLESMLHQVDCEIFMIGPGHKLAGFDGISGELKDFLPEFAQKRIDTGELDWKQKTSPTKDEAYKLVWGKWVRANQYCKIFNEIRVYLKDYHTNQERDWVFPLHCASAAFTEYNFRKEYGLTQIIDSARALQYGSFLEIVSKGHKDPLEEWEKTYNELFPLHSSSYAESRNGKN
;
A
#
# COMPACT_ATOMS: atom_id res chain seq x y z
N MET A 1 23.77 21.89 -4.45
CA MET A 1 24.69 20.95 -3.76
C MET A 1 24.69 21.03 -2.22
N GLY A 2 23.77 21.73 -1.54
CA GLY A 2 23.85 21.94 -0.08
C GLY A 2 23.13 20.90 0.81
N LEU A 3 21.99 20.35 0.37
CA LEU A 3 21.15 19.48 1.21
C LEU A 3 21.73 18.07 1.35
N LEU A 4 22.21 17.46 0.26
CA LEU A 4 22.88 16.15 0.28
C LEU A 4 24.14 16.16 1.18
N LYS A 5 24.91 17.24 1.14
CA LYS A 5 26.11 17.42 1.98
C LYS A 5 25.75 17.68 3.44
N LYS A 6 24.63 18.38 3.72
CA LYS A 6 24.08 18.56 5.07
C LYS A 6 23.44 17.30 5.64
N LEU A 7 22.71 16.54 4.82
CA LEU A 7 22.16 15.24 5.18
C LEU A 7 23.31 14.29 5.46
N ARG A 8 24.26 14.08 4.52
CA ARG A 8 25.51 13.33 4.79
C ARG A 8 26.25 13.85 6.02
N GLY A 9 26.28 15.16 6.28
CA GLY A 9 26.90 15.77 7.45
C GLY A 9 26.19 15.47 8.78
N MET A 10 24.86 15.44 8.79
CA MET A 10 24.06 14.94 9.92
C MET A 10 24.26 13.43 10.12
N PHE A 11 24.41 12.67 9.04
CA PHE A 11 24.68 11.23 9.07
C PHE A 11 26.12 10.87 9.47
N ASN A 12 27.10 11.75 9.22
CA ASN A 12 28.49 11.57 9.66
C ASN A 12 28.66 11.57 11.20
N ARG A 13 27.64 11.97 11.98
CA ARG A 13 27.62 11.75 13.44
C ARG A 13 27.26 10.30 13.83
N ARG A 14 26.82 9.46 12.89
CA ARG A 14 26.62 8.00 13.03
C ARG A 14 27.46 7.28 11.97
N LYS A 15 28.80 7.26 12.15
CA LYS A 15 29.78 6.70 11.19
C LYS A 15 29.58 5.22 10.81
N THR A 16 28.69 4.48 11.47
CA THR A 16 28.40 3.06 11.19
C THR A 16 27.27 2.83 10.18
N ILE A 17 26.47 3.85 9.83
CA ILE A 17 25.29 3.67 8.96
C ILE A 17 25.63 3.68 7.46
N SER A 18 26.78 4.26 7.07
CA SER A 18 27.06 4.62 5.67
C SER A 18 27.55 3.48 4.75
N THR A 19 27.42 2.21 5.14
CA THR A 19 27.87 1.06 4.31
C THR A 19 26.77 0.09 3.93
N ASN A 20 25.52 0.27 4.39
CA ASN A 20 24.44 -0.65 4.04
C ASN A 20 23.83 -0.27 2.66
N PRO A 21 23.94 -1.14 1.64
CA PRO A 21 23.45 -0.87 0.28
C PRO A 21 21.94 -0.63 0.21
N LEU A 22 21.17 -1.21 1.15
CA LEU A 22 19.73 -1.01 1.25
C LEU A 22 19.40 0.48 1.46
N TYR A 23 20.18 1.19 2.26
CA TYR A 23 19.96 2.63 2.48
C TYR A 23 20.19 3.44 1.22
N GLU A 24 21.17 3.09 0.39
CA GLU A 24 21.45 3.84 -0.84
C GLU A 24 20.29 3.72 -1.83
N ILE A 25 19.70 2.53 -1.94
CA ILE A 25 18.51 2.27 -2.77
C ILE A 25 17.32 3.09 -2.26
N VAL A 26 17.00 2.96 -0.97
CA VAL A 26 15.87 3.67 -0.35
C VAL A 26 16.05 5.18 -0.46
N LEU A 27 17.27 5.70 -0.28
CA LEU A 27 17.56 7.12 -0.42
C LEU A 27 17.42 7.63 -1.85
N THR A 28 17.88 6.84 -2.82
CA THR A 28 17.78 7.18 -4.23
C THR A 28 16.31 7.26 -4.65
N PHE A 29 15.51 6.27 -4.23
CA PHE A 29 14.07 6.26 -4.42
C PHE A 29 13.42 7.50 -3.78
N LEU A 30 13.70 7.76 -2.50
CA LEU A 30 13.11 8.88 -1.77
C LEU A 30 13.45 10.24 -2.37
N GLN A 31 14.67 10.43 -2.87
CA GLN A 31 15.03 11.68 -3.53
C GLN A 31 14.21 11.87 -4.81
N LYS A 32 14.01 10.81 -5.59
CA LYS A 32 13.15 10.86 -6.76
C LYS A 32 11.70 11.12 -6.37
N ASP A 33 11.18 10.41 -5.36
CA ASP A 33 9.77 10.48 -4.98
C ASP A 33 9.41 11.78 -4.25
N ILE A 34 10.28 12.36 -3.42
CA ILE A 34 10.03 13.62 -2.71
C ILE A 34 10.28 14.84 -3.62
N HIS A 35 11.36 14.83 -4.41
CA HIS A 35 11.74 16.01 -5.21
C HIS A 35 11.19 16.00 -6.63
N LYS A 36 10.91 14.83 -7.19
CA LYS A 36 10.34 14.66 -8.54
C LYS A 36 8.99 13.95 -8.48
N SER A 37 8.29 14.06 -7.33
CA SER A 37 6.95 13.50 -7.17
C SER A 37 6.03 14.01 -8.26
N PRO A 38 5.18 13.17 -8.86
CA PRO A 38 4.06 13.67 -9.65
C PRO A 38 3.03 14.41 -8.77
N HIS A 39 3.10 14.26 -7.44
CA HIS A 39 2.18 14.89 -6.50
C HIS A 39 2.74 16.23 -6.00
N GLU A 40 2.13 17.33 -6.42
CA GLU A 40 2.56 18.70 -6.07
C GLU A 40 2.67 18.92 -4.54
N PHE A 41 1.77 18.30 -3.77
CA PHE A 41 1.78 18.32 -2.31
C PHE A 41 3.12 17.87 -1.72
N MET A 42 3.71 16.78 -2.24
CA MET A 42 4.99 16.25 -1.76
C MET A 42 6.14 17.23 -2.01
N GLN A 43 6.09 17.94 -3.14
CA GLN A 43 7.08 18.95 -3.49
C GLN A 43 6.98 20.16 -2.55
N LYS A 44 5.77 20.55 -2.15
CA LYS A 44 5.48 21.69 -1.27
C LYS A 44 5.69 21.42 0.22
N LEU A 45 5.98 20.19 0.63
CA LEU A 45 6.28 19.87 2.03
C LEU A 45 7.42 20.73 2.59
N SER A 46 7.27 21.16 3.84
CA SER A 46 8.30 21.90 4.56
C SER A 46 9.59 21.09 4.69
N LYS A 47 10.73 21.77 4.87
CA LYS A 47 12.02 21.09 5.09
C LYS A 47 11.97 20.17 6.30
N ALA A 48 11.35 20.62 7.40
CA ALA A 48 11.19 19.83 8.62
C ALA A 48 10.32 18.58 8.39
N SER A 49 9.22 18.71 7.63
CA SER A 49 8.36 17.57 7.27
C SER A 49 9.11 16.54 6.43
N LYS A 50 9.87 16.99 5.42
CA LYS A 50 10.71 16.11 4.60
C LYS A 50 11.77 15.41 5.44
N GLU A 51 12.44 16.12 6.35
CA GLU A 51 13.40 15.54 7.28
C GLU A 51 12.76 14.48 8.20
N LYS A 52 11.55 14.74 8.73
CA LYS A 52 10.82 13.77 9.54
C LYS A 52 10.52 12.48 8.75
N ILE A 53 10.01 12.61 7.54
CA ILE A 53 9.73 11.45 6.65
C ILE A 53 11.02 10.65 6.41
N LEU A 54 12.13 11.33 6.11
CA LEU A 54 13.42 10.66 5.94
C LEU A 54 13.82 9.88 7.20
N GLN A 55 13.72 10.47 8.39
CA GLN A 55 14.07 9.81 9.66
C GLN A 55 13.19 8.58 9.93
N GLU A 56 11.89 8.67 9.67
CA GLU A 56 10.98 7.52 9.81
C GLU A 56 11.38 6.37 8.89
N ILE A 57 11.64 6.67 7.61
CA ILE A 57 12.03 5.65 6.63
C ILE A 57 13.40 5.05 6.95
N TYR A 58 14.34 5.85 7.46
CA TYR A 58 15.61 5.32 7.95
C TYR A 58 15.42 4.33 9.08
N LYS A 59 14.57 4.66 10.06
CA LYS A 59 14.27 3.76 11.18
C LYS A 59 13.66 2.45 10.69
N VAL A 60 12.74 2.52 9.73
CA VAL A 60 12.12 1.33 9.11
C VAL A 60 13.17 0.49 8.39
N THR A 61 14.02 1.13 7.58
CA THR A 61 15.08 0.45 6.82
C THR A 61 16.14 -0.18 7.73
N GLU A 62 16.47 0.48 8.84
CA GLU A 62 17.38 -0.03 9.87
C GLU A 62 16.80 -1.26 10.55
N THR A 63 15.53 -1.18 10.95
CA THR A 63 14.81 -2.31 11.58
C THR A 63 14.79 -3.53 10.65
N LEU A 64 14.46 -3.31 9.37
CA LEU A 64 14.44 -4.37 8.35
C LEU A 64 15.85 -4.96 8.14
N TRP A 65 16.89 -4.13 8.09
CA TRP A 65 18.26 -4.61 7.89
C TRP A 65 18.75 -5.53 9.01
N GLN A 66 18.35 -5.23 10.25
CA GLN A 66 18.69 -6.01 11.43
C GLN A 66 17.77 -7.22 11.66
N ALA A 67 16.70 -7.37 10.87
CA ALA A 67 15.78 -8.48 10.99
C ALA A 67 16.49 -9.82 10.64
N PRO A 68 16.23 -10.91 11.38
CA PRO A 68 16.75 -12.24 11.05
C PRO A 68 16.30 -12.73 9.67
N ASP A 69 15.02 -12.50 9.34
CA ASP A 69 14.45 -12.69 8.02
C ASP A 69 14.01 -11.35 7.44
N ARG A 70 14.85 -10.81 6.56
CA ARG A 70 14.63 -9.51 5.93
C ARG A 70 13.49 -9.54 4.92
N VAL A 71 13.26 -10.69 4.26
CA VAL A 71 12.18 -10.85 3.28
C VAL A 71 10.85 -10.80 4.00
N LEU A 72 10.72 -11.59 5.07
CA LEU A 72 9.52 -11.60 5.88
C LEU A 72 9.22 -10.23 6.50
N ALA A 73 10.21 -9.60 7.14
CA ALA A 73 10.06 -8.26 7.70
C ALA A 73 9.67 -7.19 6.65
N ASN A 74 10.20 -7.31 5.42
CA ASN A 74 9.80 -6.43 4.31
C ASN A 74 8.34 -6.67 3.91
N ARG A 75 7.92 -7.93 3.82
CA ARG A 75 6.54 -8.30 3.46
C ARG A 75 5.53 -7.80 4.49
N GLU A 76 5.83 -7.91 5.77
CA GLU A 76 4.98 -7.37 6.85
C GLU A 76 4.79 -5.86 6.70
N GLY A 77 5.89 -5.11 6.52
CA GLY A 77 5.82 -3.66 6.30
C GLY A 77 5.09 -3.28 5.01
N LEU A 78 5.27 -4.05 3.93
CA LEU A 78 4.53 -3.86 2.68
C LEU A 78 3.03 -4.09 2.88
N LEU A 79 2.64 -5.17 3.57
CA LEU A 79 1.24 -5.51 3.85
C LEU A 79 0.57 -4.43 4.70
N GLU A 80 1.20 -4.00 5.79
CA GLU A 80 0.69 -2.93 6.66
C GLU A 80 0.49 -1.64 5.86
N SER A 81 1.50 -1.24 5.07
CA SER A 81 1.42 -0.04 4.23
C SER A 81 0.32 -0.16 3.16
N MET A 82 0.18 -1.34 2.56
CA MET A 82 -0.80 -1.61 1.52
C MET A 82 -2.21 -1.57 2.10
N LEU A 83 -2.45 -2.13 3.28
CA LEU A 83 -3.72 -2.04 4.00
C LEU A 83 -4.10 -0.57 4.27
N HIS A 84 -3.15 0.24 4.76
CA HIS A 84 -3.38 1.67 4.94
C HIS A 84 -3.64 2.41 3.62
N GLN A 85 -2.99 1.99 2.54
CA GLN A 85 -3.22 2.56 1.23
C GLN A 85 -4.63 2.23 0.74
N VAL A 86 -5.04 0.96 0.75
CA VAL A 86 -6.34 0.55 0.21
C VAL A 86 -7.52 1.05 1.03
N ASP A 87 -7.34 1.21 2.35
CA ASP A 87 -8.33 1.85 3.24
C ASP A 87 -8.71 3.27 2.77
N CYS A 88 -7.80 3.98 2.10
CA CYS A 88 -8.09 5.26 1.46
C CYS A 88 -8.44 5.11 -0.03
N GLU A 89 -7.78 4.20 -0.74
CA GLU A 89 -7.84 4.06 -2.19
C GLU A 89 -9.23 3.69 -2.70
N ILE A 90 -9.98 2.84 -1.99
CA ILE A 90 -11.32 2.39 -2.41
C ILE A 90 -12.32 3.53 -2.63
N PHE A 91 -12.13 4.68 -1.98
CA PHE A 91 -12.95 5.88 -2.15
C PHE A 91 -12.54 6.75 -3.34
N MET A 92 -11.41 6.45 -3.97
CA MET A 92 -10.79 7.26 -5.02
C MET A 92 -10.69 6.53 -6.36
N ILE A 93 -11.18 5.30 -6.42
CA ILE A 93 -11.24 4.49 -7.64
C ILE A 93 -12.30 5.08 -8.56
N GLY A 94 -11.88 5.42 -9.78
CA GLY A 94 -12.75 5.89 -10.85
C GLY A 94 -12.39 5.25 -12.19
N PRO A 95 -13.06 5.67 -13.29
CA PRO A 95 -12.75 5.18 -14.64
C PRO A 95 -11.25 5.34 -14.97
N GLY A 96 -10.64 4.28 -15.49
CA GLY A 96 -9.21 4.25 -15.86
C GLY A 96 -8.25 4.00 -14.69
N HIS A 97 -8.73 3.86 -13.46
CA HIS A 97 -7.89 3.45 -12.34
C HIS A 97 -7.40 2.00 -12.52
N LYS A 98 -6.15 1.71 -12.15
CA LYS A 98 -5.53 0.36 -12.36
C LYS A 98 -6.26 -0.78 -11.65
N LEU A 99 -6.99 -0.47 -10.57
CA LEU A 99 -7.79 -1.44 -9.80
C LEU A 99 -9.23 -1.56 -10.32
N ALA A 100 -9.66 -0.67 -11.22
CA ALA A 100 -11.03 -0.67 -11.73
C ALA A 100 -11.30 -1.96 -12.52
N GLY A 101 -12.46 -2.57 -12.27
CA GLY A 101 -12.89 -3.79 -12.93
C GLY A 101 -12.28 -5.07 -12.35
N PHE A 102 -11.52 -5.01 -11.26
CA PHE A 102 -11.19 -6.19 -10.49
C PHE A 102 -12.39 -6.64 -9.65
N ASP A 103 -12.58 -7.96 -9.54
CA ASP A 103 -13.70 -8.55 -8.80
C ASP A 103 -13.70 -8.13 -7.32
N GLY A 104 -14.83 -7.58 -6.86
CA GLY A 104 -14.99 -7.03 -5.51
C GLY A 104 -14.59 -5.56 -5.34
N ILE A 105 -14.20 -4.86 -6.40
CA ILE A 105 -13.88 -3.42 -6.38
C ILE A 105 -14.87 -2.65 -7.26
N SER A 106 -15.74 -1.84 -6.67
CA SER A 106 -16.78 -1.14 -7.45
C SER A 106 -16.37 0.22 -8.00
N GLY A 107 -15.57 0.99 -7.25
CA GLY A 107 -15.41 2.42 -7.50
C GLY A 107 -16.64 3.28 -7.14
N GLU A 108 -17.62 2.73 -6.41
CA GLU A 108 -18.85 3.44 -6.00
C GLU A 108 -18.70 4.16 -4.65
N LEU A 109 -17.66 3.85 -3.88
CA LEU A 109 -17.56 4.33 -2.49
C LEU A 109 -17.21 5.82 -2.36
N LYS A 110 -16.84 6.51 -3.45
CA LYS A 110 -16.45 7.92 -3.46
C LYS A 110 -17.43 8.87 -2.77
N ASP A 111 -18.72 8.53 -2.75
CA ASP A 111 -19.76 9.36 -2.16
C ASP A 111 -19.84 9.22 -0.63
N PHE A 112 -19.27 8.15 -0.06
CA PHE A 112 -19.15 7.91 1.39
C PHE A 112 -17.87 8.48 2.01
N LEU A 113 -17.07 9.20 1.20
CA LEU A 113 -15.80 9.77 1.62
C LEU A 113 -15.93 10.80 2.76
N PRO A 114 -16.95 11.68 2.81
CA PRO A 114 -17.16 12.57 3.95
C PRO A 114 -17.39 11.81 5.27
N GLU A 115 -18.21 10.77 5.26
CA GLU A 115 -18.52 9.94 6.43
C GLU A 115 -17.30 9.17 6.91
N PHE A 116 -16.53 8.60 5.98
CA PHE A 116 -15.27 7.94 6.27
C PHE A 116 -14.28 8.93 6.91
N ALA A 117 -14.12 10.13 6.33
CA ALA A 117 -13.23 11.15 6.87
C ALA A 117 -13.68 11.63 8.26
N GLN A 118 -14.97 11.85 8.46
CA GLN A 118 -15.52 12.27 9.76
C GLN A 118 -15.22 11.23 10.84
N LYS A 119 -15.47 9.94 10.58
CA LYS A 119 -15.17 8.87 11.55
C LYS A 119 -13.70 8.87 11.95
N ARG A 120 -12.78 9.07 10.99
CA ARG A 120 -11.33 9.11 11.24
C ARG A 120 -10.89 10.39 11.95
N ILE A 121 -11.63 11.49 11.80
CA ILE A 121 -11.45 12.71 12.61
C ILE A 121 -11.87 12.43 14.05
N ASP A 122 -13.02 11.79 14.26
CA ASP A 122 -13.56 11.49 15.58
C ASP A 122 -12.65 10.53 16.38
N THR A 123 -11.94 9.61 15.69
CA THR A 123 -10.94 8.74 16.30
C THR A 123 -9.57 9.39 16.48
N GLY A 124 -9.36 10.62 15.99
CA GLY A 124 -8.08 11.34 16.06
C GLY A 124 -7.03 10.87 15.04
N GLU A 125 -7.41 10.04 14.06
CA GLU A 125 -6.52 9.59 12.99
C GLU A 125 -6.27 10.65 11.92
N LEU A 126 -7.20 11.59 11.75
CA LEU A 126 -7.06 12.75 10.87
C LEU A 126 -7.10 14.04 11.70
N ASP A 127 -6.08 14.90 11.52
CA ASP A 127 -6.06 16.23 12.13
C ASP A 127 -7.02 17.16 11.38
N TRP A 128 -8.13 17.48 12.03
CA TRP A 128 -9.13 18.42 11.52
C TRP A 128 -9.46 19.47 12.58
N LYS A 129 -9.14 20.72 12.25
CA LYS A 129 -9.21 21.84 13.20
C LYS A 129 -10.55 22.57 13.17
N GLN A 130 -11.40 22.28 12.19
CA GLN A 130 -12.70 22.93 12.08
C GLN A 130 -13.72 22.19 12.95
N LYS A 131 -14.70 22.93 13.48
CA LYS A 131 -15.77 22.36 14.32
C LYS A 131 -16.90 21.70 13.53
N THR A 132 -16.85 21.79 12.20
CA THR A 132 -17.86 21.27 11.28
C THR A 132 -17.34 20.03 10.56
N SER A 133 -18.24 19.20 10.05
CA SER A 133 -17.85 18.08 9.19
C SER A 133 -17.16 18.56 7.91
N PRO A 134 -16.15 17.82 7.41
CA PRO A 134 -15.47 18.20 6.18
C PRO A 134 -16.43 18.12 4.99
N THR A 135 -16.35 19.10 4.10
CA THR A 135 -16.98 18.97 2.77
C THR A 135 -16.36 17.82 1.98
N LYS A 136 -17.01 17.37 0.90
CA LYS A 136 -16.47 16.30 0.03
C LYS A 136 -15.04 16.59 -0.47
N ASP A 137 -14.79 17.82 -0.90
CA ASP A 137 -13.47 18.23 -1.39
C ASP A 137 -12.42 18.27 -0.26
N GLU A 138 -12.80 18.65 0.95
CA GLU A 138 -11.91 18.66 2.11
C GLU A 138 -11.62 17.22 2.58
N ALA A 139 -12.64 16.38 2.66
CA ALA A 139 -12.51 14.95 2.95
C ALA A 139 -11.57 14.28 1.94
N TYR A 140 -11.74 14.57 0.65
CA TYR A 140 -10.84 14.10 -0.39
C TYR A 140 -9.39 14.55 -0.15
N LYS A 141 -9.14 15.83 0.14
CA LYS A 141 -7.77 16.32 0.41
C LYS A 141 -7.12 15.63 1.62
N LEU A 142 -7.88 15.42 2.70
CA LEU A 142 -7.41 14.75 3.91
C LEU A 142 -7.03 13.29 3.62
N VAL A 143 -7.95 12.55 3.01
CA VAL A 143 -7.76 11.12 2.69
C VAL A 143 -6.69 10.92 1.62
N TRP A 144 -6.65 11.80 0.62
CA TRP A 144 -5.58 11.82 -0.39
C TRP A 144 -4.20 11.98 0.23
N GLY A 145 -4.03 12.89 1.20
CA GLY A 145 -2.77 13.07 1.91
C GLY A 145 -2.32 11.79 2.64
N LYS A 146 -3.25 11.09 3.29
CA LYS A 146 -2.99 9.80 3.96
C LYS A 146 -2.63 8.72 2.94
N TRP A 147 -3.37 8.63 1.83
CA TRP A 147 -3.08 7.71 0.73
C TRP A 147 -1.70 7.94 0.12
N VAL A 148 -1.33 9.19 -0.19
CA VAL A 148 -0.02 9.52 -0.80
C VAL A 148 1.10 9.02 0.10
N ARG A 149 0.96 9.20 1.42
CA ARG A 149 1.95 8.72 2.39
C ARG A 149 2.01 7.19 2.42
N ALA A 150 0.87 6.50 2.50
CA ALA A 150 0.84 5.04 2.51
C ALA A 150 1.42 4.45 1.21
N ASN A 151 1.03 5.00 0.06
CA ASN A 151 1.56 4.64 -1.26
C ASN A 151 3.09 4.86 -1.36
N GLN A 152 3.63 5.91 -0.73
CA GLN A 152 5.08 6.11 -0.66
C GLN A 152 5.78 4.95 0.08
N TYR A 153 5.24 4.52 1.21
CA TYR A 153 5.77 3.36 1.94
C TYR A 153 5.65 2.07 1.10
N CYS A 154 4.50 1.82 0.47
CA CYS A 154 4.32 0.68 -0.44
C CYS A 154 5.40 0.65 -1.52
N LYS A 155 5.69 1.79 -2.16
CA LYS A 155 6.74 1.86 -3.17
C LYS A 155 8.13 1.57 -2.60
N ILE A 156 8.45 2.08 -1.41
CA ILE A 156 9.74 1.81 -0.75
C ILE A 156 9.90 0.31 -0.46
N PHE A 157 8.91 -0.30 0.18
CA PHE A 157 8.95 -1.74 0.47
C PHE A 157 8.94 -2.58 -0.82
N ASN A 158 8.30 -2.10 -1.88
CA ASN A 158 8.37 -2.72 -3.20
C ASN A 158 9.79 -2.63 -3.81
N GLU A 159 10.50 -1.51 -3.69
CA GLU A 159 11.90 -1.40 -4.12
C GLU A 159 12.83 -2.31 -3.30
N ILE A 160 12.62 -2.38 -1.98
CA ILE A 160 13.39 -3.28 -1.11
C ILE A 160 13.12 -4.74 -1.48
N ARG A 161 11.85 -5.10 -1.75
CA ARG A 161 11.47 -6.43 -2.23
C ARG A 161 12.26 -6.82 -3.48
N VAL A 162 12.35 -5.92 -4.46
CA VAL A 162 13.13 -6.15 -5.68
C VAL A 162 14.61 -6.35 -5.36
N TYR A 163 15.19 -5.52 -4.48
CA TYR A 163 16.57 -5.68 -4.03
C TYR A 163 16.84 -7.04 -3.36
N LEU A 164 15.90 -7.50 -2.53
CA LEU A 164 15.95 -8.81 -1.87
C LEU A 164 15.64 -9.99 -2.80
N LYS A 165 15.33 -9.73 -4.08
CA LYS A 165 14.90 -10.72 -5.08
C LYS A 165 13.62 -11.47 -4.68
N ASP A 166 12.75 -10.81 -3.92
CA ASP A 166 11.46 -11.34 -3.49
C ASP A 166 10.36 -11.03 -4.52
N TYR A 167 10.62 -11.37 -5.78
CA TYR A 167 9.72 -11.13 -6.90
C TYR A 167 9.74 -12.34 -7.84
N HIS A 168 8.67 -12.49 -8.62
CA HIS A 168 8.62 -13.57 -9.61
C HIS A 168 9.34 -13.14 -10.90
N THR A 169 10.14 -14.03 -11.50
CA THR A 169 10.92 -13.72 -12.72
C THR A 169 10.03 -13.40 -13.93
N ASN A 170 8.92 -14.11 -14.09
CA ASN A 170 7.81 -13.68 -14.93
C ASN A 170 6.99 -12.61 -14.19
N GLN A 171 6.97 -11.37 -14.70
CA GLN A 171 6.25 -10.25 -14.08
C GLN A 171 4.74 -10.45 -14.01
N GLU A 172 4.16 -11.21 -14.94
CA GLU A 172 2.71 -11.52 -14.93
C GLU A 172 2.30 -12.44 -13.77
N ARG A 173 3.29 -13.10 -13.16
CA ARG A 173 3.15 -13.98 -12.00
C ARG A 173 3.65 -13.32 -10.71
N ASP A 174 4.06 -12.04 -10.76
CA ASP A 174 4.44 -11.33 -9.54
C ASP A 174 3.21 -11.13 -8.64
N TRP A 175 3.38 -11.42 -7.35
CA TRP A 175 2.29 -11.47 -6.40
C TRP A 175 1.84 -10.09 -5.90
N VAL A 176 2.64 -9.02 -6.08
CA VAL A 176 2.36 -7.72 -5.45
C VAL A 176 1.10 -7.05 -6.00
N PHE A 177 0.91 -7.05 -7.33
CA PHE A 177 -0.28 -6.43 -7.90
C PHE A 177 -1.57 -7.22 -7.60
N PRO A 178 -1.61 -8.56 -7.76
CA PRO A 178 -2.72 -9.38 -7.28
C PRO A 178 -3.04 -9.18 -5.79
N LEU A 179 -2.02 -9.06 -4.93
CA LEU A 179 -2.19 -8.76 -3.51
C LEU A 179 -2.83 -7.39 -3.28
N HIS A 180 -2.44 -6.37 -4.07
CA HIS A 180 -3.04 -5.04 -4.01
C HIS A 180 -4.53 -5.09 -4.35
N CYS A 181 -4.90 -5.80 -5.42
CA CYS A 181 -6.28 -6.02 -5.80
C CYS A 181 -7.08 -6.77 -4.72
N ALA A 182 -6.54 -7.88 -4.21
CA ALA A 182 -7.18 -8.67 -3.14
C ALA A 182 -7.39 -7.83 -1.87
N SER A 183 -6.37 -7.05 -1.47
CA SER A 183 -6.45 -6.18 -0.30
C SER A 183 -7.53 -5.11 -0.46
N ALA A 184 -7.65 -4.50 -1.64
CA ALA A 184 -8.68 -3.51 -1.93
C ALA A 184 -10.09 -4.12 -1.93
N ALA A 185 -10.28 -5.27 -2.57
CA ALA A 185 -11.56 -5.98 -2.58
C ALA A 185 -12.00 -6.41 -1.16
N PHE A 186 -11.06 -6.94 -0.36
CA PHE A 186 -11.32 -7.30 1.03
C PHE A 186 -11.67 -6.07 1.89
N THR A 187 -10.97 -4.96 1.69
CA THR A 187 -11.24 -3.71 2.41
C THR A 187 -12.61 -3.12 2.04
N GLU A 188 -12.96 -3.14 0.75
CA GLU A 188 -14.28 -2.72 0.28
C GLU A 188 -15.40 -3.59 0.85
N TYR A 189 -15.24 -4.92 0.88
CA TYR A 189 -16.20 -5.82 1.52
C TYR A 189 -16.43 -5.45 3.00
N ASN A 190 -15.35 -5.26 3.76
CA ASN A 190 -15.44 -4.92 5.18
C ASN A 190 -16.10 -3.55 5.39
N PHE A 191 -15.75 -2.55 4.58
CA PHE A 191 -16.40 -1.24 4.63
C PHE A 191 -17.91 -1.36 4.34
N ARG A 192 -18.29 -2.02 3.24
CA ARG A 192 -19.69 -2.22 2.89
C ARG A 192 -20.45 -2.94 4.00
N LYS A 193 -19.84 -3.96 4.62
CA LYS A 193 -20.44 -4.69 5.74
C LYS A 193 -20.65 -3.79 6.96
N GLU A 194 -19.66 -2.98 7.30
CA GLU A 194 -19.72 -2.06 8.44
C GLU A 194 -20.83 -1.01 8.28
N TYR A 195 -21.01 -0.49 7.06
CA TYR A 195 -22.00 0.55 6.74
C TYR A 195 -23.34 0.00 6.23
N GLY A 196 -23.55 -1.33 6.27
CA GLY A 196 -24.80 -1.96 5.84
C GLY A 196 -25.11 -1.80 4.35
N LEU A 197 -24.09 -1.63 3.51
CA LEU A 197 -24.22 -1.51 2.06
C LEU A 197 -24.35 -2.89 1.39
N THR A 198 -24.98 -2.92 0.21
CA THR A 198 -25.06 -4.12 -0.63
C THR A 198 -23.66 -4.65 -0.94
N GLN A 199 -23.45 -5.95 -0.71
CA GLN A 199 -22.17 -6.61 -0.98
C GLN A 199 -22.00 -6.89 -2.48
N ILE A 200 -20.77 -6.72 -2.99
CA ILE A 200 -20.40 -7.05 -4.39
C ILE A 200 -19.92 -8.49 -4.49
N ILE A 201 -19.20 -8.93 -3.47
CA ILE A 201 -18.69 -10.29 -3.32
C ILE A 201 -19.28 -10.90 -2.07
N ASP A 202 -19.45 -12.22 -2.07
CA ASP A 202 -19.90 -12.94 -0.88
C ASP A 202 -18.77 -13.08 0.17
N SER A 203 -19.13 -13.61 1.34
CA SER A 203 -18.18 -13.83 2.44
C SER A 203 -17.09 -14.86 2.12
N ALA A 204 -17.37 -15.85 1.27
CA ALA A 204 -16.39 -16.85 0.89
C ALA A 204 -15.30 -16.23 0.01
N ARG A 205 -15.70 -15.40 -0.95
CA ARG A 205 -14.80 -14.63 -1.81
C ARG A 205 -13.99 -13.60 -1.03
N ALA A 206 -14.60 -12.92 -0.06
CA ALA A 206 -13.87 -12.03 0.85
C ALA A 206 -12.83 -12.79 1.68
N LEU A 207 -13.18 -13.97 2.22
CA LEU A 207 -12.25 -14.82 2.97
C LEU A 207 -11.06 -15.28 2.09
N GLN A 208 -11.31 -15.59 0.81
CA GLN A 208 -10.23 -15.93 -0.12
C GLN A 208 -9.25 -14.78 -0.28
N TYR A 209 -9.72 -13.54 -0.51
CA TYR A 209 -8.83 -12.40 -0.59
C TYR A 209 -8.07 -12.17 0.72
N GLY A 210 -8.73 -12.30 1.88
CA GLY A 210 -8.08 -12.24 3.19
C GLY A 210 -6.96 -13.28 3.37
N SER A 211 -7.18 -14.52 2.89
CA SER A 211 -6.18 -15.59 2.99
C SER A 211 -4.90 -15.29 2.21
N PHE A 212 -4.97 -14.49 1.13
CA PHE A 212 -3.78 -14.11 0.38
C PHE A 212 -2.85 -13.24 1.23
N LEU A 213 -3.41 -12.31 2.01
CA LEU A 213 -2.63 -11.49 2.95
C LEU A 213 -1.93 -12.38 3.99
N GLU A 214 -2.64 -13.39 4.49
CA GLU A 214 -2.09 -14.35 5.43
C GLU A 214 -0.92 -15.16 4.82
N ILE A 215 -1.08 -15.68 3.60
CA ILE A 215 -0.03 -16.41 2.87
C ILE A 215 1.22 -15.55 2.69
N VAL A 216 1.06 -14.27 2.31
CA VAL A 216 2.20 -13.35 2.16
C VAL A 216 2.87 -13.10 3.52
N SER A 217 2.07 -12.89 4.57
CA SER A 217 2.56 -12.65 5.95
C SER A 217 3.27 -13.85 6.57
N LYS A 218 2.99 -15.07 6.09
CA LYS A 218 3.68 -16.30 6.52
C LYS A 218 5.00 -16.54 5.79
N GLY A 219 5.36 -15.70 4.82
CA GLY A 219 6.64 -15.83 4.11
C GLY A 219 6.68 -16.94 3.05
N HIS A 220 5.53 -17.35 2.48
CA HIS A 220 5.52 -18.37 1.41
C HIS A 220 6.40 -17.97 0.22
N LYS A 221 7.13 -18.93 -0.36
CA LYS A 221 8.11 -18.64 -1.43
C LYS A 221 7.45 -18.05 -2.68
N ASP A 222 6.33 -18.62 -3.13
CA ASP A 222 5.49 -18.08 -4.20
C ASP A 222 4.07 -17.85 -3.65
N PRO A 223 3.79 -16.66 -3.10
CA PRO A 223 2.49 -16.38 -2.49
C PRO A 223 1.32 -16.49 -3.46
N LEU A 224 1.52 -16.12 -4.73
CA LEU A 224 0.45 -16.14 -5.71
C LEU A 224 0.09 -17.57 -6.09
N GLU A 225 1.08 -18.42 -6.34
CA GLU A 225 0.85 -19.84 -6.64
C GLU A 225 0.18 -20.55 -5.46
N GLU A 226 0.64 -20.32 -4.23
CA GLU A 226 0.04 -20.90 -3.04
C GLU A 226 -1.42 -20.47 -2.88
N TRP A 227 -1.72 -19.19 -3.13
CA TRP A 227 -3.08 -18.67 -3.04
C TRP A 227 -3.99 -19.25 -4.12
N GLU A 228 -3.53 -19.33 -5.37
CA GLU A 228 -4.26 -19.97 -6.48
C GLU A 228 -4.53 -21.45 -6.19
N LYS A 229 -3.56 -22.17 -5.61
CA LYS A 229 -3.71 -23.58 -5.20
C LYS A 229 -4.74 -23.72 -4.07
N THR A 230 -4.59 -22.94 -3.00
CA THR A 230 -5.52 -22.95 -1.85
C THR A 230 -6.95 -22.65 -2.32
N TYR A 231 -7.11 -21.72 -3.26
CA TYR A 231 -8.39 -21.40 -3.86
C TYR A 231 -8.99 -22.57 -4.63
N ASN A 232 -8.21 -23.20 -5.52
CA ASN A 232 -8.69 -24.32 -6.32
C ASN A 232 -9.05 -25.54 -5.47
N GLU A 233 -8.36 -25.77 -4.35
CA GLU A 233 -8.66 -26.85 -3.41
C GLU A 233 -9.93 -26.58 -2.59
N LEU A 234 -10.13 -25.34 -2.12
CA LEU A 234 -11.28 -24.98 -1.28
C LEU A 234 -12.56 -24.68 -2.08
N PHE A 235 -12.43 -24.21 -3.33
CA PHE A 235 -13.55 -23.71 -4.15
C PHE A 235 -13.50 -24.20 -5.61
N PRO A 236 -13.49 -25.52 -5.85
CA PRO A 236 -13.26 -26.09 -7.18
C PRO A 236 -14.29 -25.63 -8.24
N LEU A 237 -15.53 -25.32 -7.84
CA LEU A 237 -16.62 -24.90 -8.74
C LEU A 237 -16.48 -23.46 -9.29
N HIS A 238 -15.61 -22.63 -8.72
CA HIS A 238 -15.41 -21.23 -9.13
C HIS A 238 -14.08 -20.99 -9.89
N SER A 239 -13.33 -22.06 -10.19
CA SER A 239 -12.02 -22.00 -10.86
C SER A 239 -12.11 -21.69 -12.37
N SER A 240 -13.25 -21.98 -13.00
CA SER A 240 -13.46 -21.79 -14.45
C SER A 240 -13.51 -20.31 -14.88
N SER A 241 -14.06 -19.41 -14.07
CA SER A 241 -14.25 -18.00 -14.47
C SER A 241 -12.98 -17.15 -14.34
N TYR A 242 -12.07 -17.50 -13.43
CA TYR A 242 -10.84 -16.74 -13.22
C TYR A 242 -9.84 -16.94 -14.37
N ALA A 243 -9.77 -18.15 -14.92
CA ALA A 243 -8.95 -18.47 -16.10
C ALA A 243 -9.39 -17.70 -17.36
N GLU A 244 -10.70 -17.50 -17.54
CA GLU A 244 -11.26 -16.78 -18.69
C GLU A 244 -10.96 -15.27 -18.63
N SER A 245 -10.99 -14.65 -17.45
CA SER A 245 -10.70 -13.22 -17.28
C SER A 245 -9.24 -12.82 -17.58
N ARG A 246 -8.29 -13.76 -17.47
CA ARG A 246 -6.89 -13.55 -17.89
C ARG A 246 -6.71 -13.62 -19.41
N ASN A 247 -7.51 -14.42 -20.11
CA ASN A 247 -7.39 -14.61 -21.56
C ASN A 247 -8.16 -13.58 -22.40
N GLY A 248 -9.05 -12.79 -21.78
CA GLY A 248 -9.89 -11.80 -22.47
C GLY A 248 -9.26 -10.41 -22.70
N LYS A 249 -7.97 -10.22 -22.41
CA LYS A 249 -7.24 -8.96 -22.63
C LYS A 249 -6.00 -9.21 -23.50
N ASN A 250 -6.23 -9.56 -24.77
CA ASN A 250 -5.25 -9.40 -25.86
C ASN A 250 -5.79 -8.39 -26.88
#